data_AF-A0A7W1SA90-F1
#
_entry.id   AF-A0A7W1SA90-F1
#
_cell.length_a   1.000
_cell.length_b   1.000
_cell.length_c   1.000
_cell.angle_alpha   90.00
_cell.angle_beta   90.00
_cell.angle_gamma   90.00
#
_symmetry.space_group_name_H-M   'P 1'
#
loop_
_entity.id
_entity.type
_entity.pdbx_description
1 polymer ?
#
loop_
_entity_poly.entity_id
_entity_poly.type
_entity_poly.pdbx_seq_one_letter_code
_entity_poly.pdbx_strand_id
1 'polypeptide(L)'
;MGAAYILIDGQEVISGSPGAGDGKTVKRVIPTVSAGGPPKLEIYGTVAQAYRPRTYGELVPTGPGSIVNGDLEEGHSLQFELGLRGKPLPYLTFDVGGFYFNFEDQIGDITITNENGTFSSTGNVGDARYAGFEAAAELDLLAMINEGAESPYGRFNLYGNITLLDTEFTSGPNKGFVTTYAPGYQFKVGGIYRCKEAVKVGLLGTFVDDSYADANNTLSHFIPSHVVWDLSAEIKVWDGRLGVIAGINNLLDEDYFGEIRDEGIVPAYGRNYYGGLTIKF
;
A
#
# COMPACT_ATOMS: atom_id res chain seq x y z
N MET A 1 9.37 18.28 27.83
CA MET A 1 10.35 18.64 26.79
C MET A 1 11.46 17.60 26.81
N GLY A 2 11.44 16.71 25.84
CA GLY A 2 12.44 15.65 25.66
C GLY A 2 12.13 15.00 24.33
N ALA A 3 12.91 15.30 23.30
CA ALA A 3 12.86 14.57 22.05
C ALA A 3 13.46 13.19 22.33
N ALA A 4 12.61 12.17 22.42
CA ALA A 4 13.04 10.78 22.58
C ALA A 4 13.03 10.12 21.19
N TYR A 5 14.21 9.77 20.70
CA TYR A 5 14.35 8.85 19.59
C TYR A 5 14.07 7.44 20.11
N ILE A 6 13.03 6.79 19.59
CA ILE A 6 12.86 5.34 19.77
C ILE A 6 13.35 4.71 18.48
N LEU A 7 14.57 4.18 18.53
CA LEU A 7 15.07 3.21 17.57
C LEU A 7 14.21 1.95 17.71
N ILE A 8 13.49 1.57 16.66
CA ILE A 8 12.94 0.21 16.57
C ILE A 8 14.11 -0.67 16.14
N ASP A 9 14.63 -1.40 17.11
CA ASP A 9 15.71 -2.37 16.97
C ASP A 9 15.28 -3.50 16.01
N GLY A 10 16.07 -3.78 14.96
CA GLY A 10 16.01 -5.09 14.28
C GLY A 10 15.66 -5.19 12.79
N GLN A 11 15.69 -4.13 11.98
CA GLN A 11 15.77 -4.30 10.52
C GLN A 11 16.99 -3.59 9.94
N GLU A 12 18.00 -4.37 9.54
CA GLU A 12 19.02 -3.89 8.61
C GLU A 12 18.36 -3.51 7.29
N VAL A 13 18.45 -2.23 6.92
CA VAL A 13 18.13 -1.80 5.56
C VAL A 13 19.25 -2.33 4.68
N ILE A 14 18.96 -3.40 3.94
CA ILE A 14 19.85 -3.91 2.89
C ILE A 14 20.02 -2.78 1.87
N SER A 15 21.22 -2.21 1.82
CA SER A 15 21.60 -1.27 0.78
C SER A 15 21.62 -1.99 -0.56
N GLY A 16 20.81 -1.52 -1.50
CA GLY A 16 20.91 -1.93 -2.90
C GLY A 16 22.30 -1.59 -3.44
N SER A 17 22.99 -2.61 -3.96
CA SER A 17 24.32 -2.52 -4.56
C SER A 17 24.32 -1.78 -5.92
N PRO A 18 25.50 -1.38 -6.44
CA PRO A 18 25.73 -0.02 -6.94
C PRO A 18 25.62 0.12 -8.45
N GLY A 19 25.06 1.23 -8.92
CA GLY A 19 25.15 1.63 -10.32
C GLY A 19 24.28 2.84 -10.66
N ALA A 20 24.96 3.93 -11.05
CA ALA A 20 24.45 5.19 -11.61
C ALA A 20 23.79 6.21 -10.66
N GLY A 21 24.50 7.34 -10.46
CA GLY A 21 23.94 8.63 -10.03
C GLY A 21 24.21 8.99 -8.57
N ASP A 22 25.13 9.94 -8.34
CA ASP A 22 25.31 10.62 -7.05
C ASP A 22 24.14 11.62 -6.84
N GLY A 23 22.94 11.09 -6.60
CA GLY A 23 21.77 11.91 -6.33
C GLY A 23 21.55 12.08 -4.84
N LYS A 24 21.60 13.32 -4.37
CA LYS A 24 21.34 13.68 -2.98
C LYS A 24 19.87 13.49 -2.64
N THR A 25 19.53 12.41 -1.93
CA THR A 25 18.24 12.30 -1.24
C THR A 25 18.22 13.26 -0.06
N VAL A 26 17.54 14.40 -0.19
CA VAL A 26 17.35 15.34 0.93
C VAL A 26 16.08 14.94 1.69
N LYS A 27 16.23 14.06 2.68
CA LYS A 27 15.15 13.74 3.63
C LYS A 27 15.15 14.77 4.76
N ARG A 28 14.22 15.75 4.72
CA ARG A 28 14.01 16.67 5.85
C ARG A 28 12.88 16.13 6.73
N VAL A 29 13.27 15.40 7.77
CA VAL A 29 12.33 14.93 8.80
C VAL A 29 11.87 16.12 9.64
N ILE A 30 10.57 16.42 9.64
CA ILE A 30 9.97 17.44 10.51
C ILE A 30 9.90 16.83 11.93
N PRO A 31 10.15 17.61 13.00
CA PRO A 31 10.14 17.09 14.36
C PRO A 31 8.80 16.45 14.72
N THR A 32 8.84 15.19 15.14
CA THR A 32 7.75 14.53 15.85
C THR A 32 7.51 15.23 17.18
N VAL A 33 6.31 15.76 17.39
CA VAL A 33 5.91 16.32 18.70
C VAL A 33 5.05 15.29 19.41
N SER A 34 5.63 14.66 20.44
CA SER A 34 4.88 13.81 21.36
C SER A 34 4.47 14.63 22.59
N ALA A 35 3.17 14.70 22.87
CA ALA A 35 2.68 15.20 24.13
C ALA A 35 2.68 14.03 25.14
N GLY A 36 3.48 14.12 26.19
CA GLY A 36 3.57 13.08 27.22
C GLY A 36 2.38 13.10 28.19
N GLY A 37 1.75 11.93 28.38
CA GLY A 37 0.64 11.66 29.31
C GLY A 37 -0.39 10.70 28.70
N PRO A 38 -1.22 9.95 29.46
CA PRO A 38 -2.40 9.31 28.89
C PRO A 38 -3.45 10.39 28.58
N PRO A 39 -3.94 10.53 27.34
CA PRO A 39 -3.74 9.68 26.15
C PRO A 39 -2.42 9.91 25.40
N LYS A 40 -1.73 8.82 25.02
CA LYS A 40 -0.49 8.89 24.19
C LYS A 40 -0.88 9.27 22.76
N LEU A 41 -0.74 10.54 22.44
CA LEU A 41 -0.98 11.10 21.11
C LEU A 41 0.33 11.62 20.52
N GLU A 42 0.54 11.34 19.25
CA GLU A 42 1.72 11.75 18.49
C GLU A 42 1.26 12.39 17.18
N ILE A 43 1.67 13.65 16.98
CA ILE A 43 1.54 14.33 15.70
C ILE A 43 2.87 14.18 14.99
N TYR A 44 2.82 13.70 13.75
CA TYR A 44 3.99 13.52 12.89
C TYR A 44 3.76 14.19 11.54
N GLY A 45 4.84 14.62 10.90
CA GLY A 45 4.81 15.12 9.54
C GLY A 45 6.12 14.84 8.84
N THR A 46 6.07 14.66 7.53
CA THR A 46 7.23 14.37 6.70
C THR A 46 7.19 15.22 5.45
N VAL A 47 8.34 15.76 5.06
CA VAL A 47 8.55 16.31 3.72
C VAL A 47 9.75 15.62 3.10
N ALA A 48 9.53 14.95 1.99
CA ALA A 48 10.55 14.17 1.31
C ALA A 48 10.60 14.56 -0.17
N GLN A 49 11.81 14.66 -0.70
CA GLN A 49 12.04 14.80 -2.13
C GLN A 49 12.79 13.55 -2.61
N ALA A 50 12.41 13.03 -3.77
CA ALA A 50 13.11 11.95 -4.45
C ALA A 50 13.34 12.30 -5.92
N TYR A 51 14.24 11.56 -6.55
CA TYR A 51 14.50 11.63 -7.97
C TYR A 51 14.53 10.20 -8.53
N ARG A 52 14.09 10.03 -9.78
CA ARG A 52 14.15 8.77 -10.51
C ARG A 52 15.10 8.95 -11.69
N PRO A 53 16.31 8.38 -11.64
CA PRO A 53 17.21 8.45 -12.78
C PRO A 53 16.64 7.65 -13.96
N ARG A 54 17.05 8.04 -15.16
CA ARG A 54 16.77 7.31 -16.40
C ARG A 54 17.44 5.95 -16.36
N THR A 55 16.69 4.91 -16.72
CA THR A 55 17.23 3.55 -16.82
C THR A 55 17.72 3.26 -18.23
N TYR A 56 18.68 2.32 -18.37
CA TYR A 56 19.17 1.93 -19.69
C TYR A 56 18.06 1.35 -20.58
N GLY A 57 17.08 0.65 -20.00
CA GLY A 57 15.94 0.10 -20.74
C GLY A 57 15.05 1.18 -21.34
N GLU A 58 14.90 2.33 -20.69
CA GLU A 58 14.14 3.47 -21.19
C GLU A 58 14.90 4.26 -22.28
N LEU A 59 16.23 4.07 -22.38
CA LEU A 59 17.09 4.73 -23.37
C LEU A 59 17.26 3.93 -24.66
N VAL A 60 16.79 2.68 -24.70
CA VAL A 60 16.97 1.77 -25.83
C VAL A 60 15.62 1.29 -26.34
N PRO A 61 15.36 1.40 -27.65
CA PRO A 61 14.15 0.83 -28.25
C PRO A 61 14.05 -0.67 -27.98
N THR A 62 12.95 -1.11 -27.37
CA THR A 62 12.75 -2.49 -26.90
C THR A 62 12.03 -3.38 -27.92
N GLY A 63 11.57 -2.84 -29.05
CA GLY A 63 10.87 -3.60 -30.08
C GLY A 63 10.72 -2.90 -31.44
N PRO A 64 10.24 -3.61 -32.46
CA PRO A 64 9.96 -3.04 -33.78
C PRO A 64 8.90 -1.94 -33.67
N GLY A 65 9.23 -0.73 -34.11
CA GLY A 65 8.32 0.43 -34.02
C GLY A 65 8.36 1.16 -32.67
N SER A 66 9.29 0.81 -31.78
CA SER A 66 9.62 1.61 -30.58
C SER A 66 10.59 2.73 -30.96
N ILE A 67 10.26 3.95 -30.53
CA ILE A 67 11.08 5.15 -30.67
C ILE A 67 11.39 5.61 -29.25
N VAL A 68 12.64 5.99 -28.97
CA VAL A 68 13.00 6.58 -27.68
C VAL A 68 13.37 8.03 -27.92
N ASN A 69 12.77 8.93 -27.15
CA ASN A 69 13.10 10.34 -27.27
C ASN A 69 14.52 10.61 -26.73
N GLY A 70 15.31 11.38 -27.47
CA GLY A 70 16.72 11.63 -27.16
C GLY A 70 16.95 12.63 -26.02
N ASP A 71 15.90 13.31 -25.56
CA ASP A 71 15.93 14.38 -24.57
C ASP A 71 15.26 14.01 -23.25
N LEU A 72 15.14 12.69 -22.95
CA LEU A 72 14.55 12.23 -21.69
C LEU A 72 15.17 12.95 -20.48
N GLU A 73 14.33 13.54 -19.63
CA GLU A 73 14.70 14.17 -18.37
C GLU A 73 14.51 13.21 -17.18
N GLU A 74 15.15 13.50 -16.06
CA GLU A 74 15.03 12.71 -14.84
C GLU A 74 13.73 13.05 -14.11
N GLY A 75 13.05 12.03 -13.57
CA GLY A 75 11.81 12.26 -12.84
C GLY A 75 12.10 12.85 -11.45
N HIS A 76 11.29 13.81 -11.02
CA HIS A 76 11.39 14.42 -9.71
C HIS A 76 10.11 14.21 -8.91
N SER A 77 10.22 14.05 -7.60
CA SER A 77 9.02 13.95 -6.78
C SER A 77 9.15 14.65 -5.45
N LEU A 78 8.05 15.23 -4.99
CA LEU A 78 7.96 15.87 -3.69
C LEU A 78 6.72 15.33 -2.96
N GLN A 79 6.91 14.97 -1.70
CA GLN A 79 5.92 14.31 -0.86
C GLN A 79 5.78 15.06 0.45
N PHE A 80 4.54 15.30 0.84
CA PHE A 80 4.13 15.90 2.10
C PHE A 80 3.19 14.93 2.80
N GLU A 81 3.46 14.67 4.07
CA GLU A 81 2.59 13.86 4.92
C GLU A 81 2.38 14.57 6.25
N LEU A 82 1.17 14.47 6.76
CA LEU A 82 0.82 14.94 8.09
C LEU A 82 -0.15 13.95 8.70
N GLY A 83 0.14 13.49 9.92
CA GLY A 83 -0.71 12.54 10.60
C GLY A 83 -0.72 12.68 12.11
N LEU A 84 -1.70 11.99 12.69
CA LEU A 84 -1.97 11.89 14.10
C LEU A 84 -2.22 10.42 14.42
N ARG A 85 -1.40 9.87 15.31
CA ARG A 85 -1.57 8.51 15.81
C ARG A 85 -1.57 8.46 17.31
N GLY A 86 -2.15 7.41 17.87
CA GLY A 86 -2.09 7.23 19.30
C GLY A 86 -2.91 6.08 19.84
N LYS A 87 -2.84 5.99 21.17
CA LYS A 87 -3.56 5.02 21.97
C LYS A 87 -4.31 5.77 23.08
N PRO A 88 -5.47 6.37 22.77
CA PRO A 88 -6.18 7.21 23.72
C PRO A 88 -6.80 6.43 24.87
N LEU A 89 -7.16 5.17 24.63
CA LEU A 89 -7.74 4.26 25.61
C LEU A 89 -6.94 2.95 25.64
N PRO A 90 -6.95 2.16 26.73
CA PRO A 90 -6.22 0.89 26.81
C PRO A 90 -6.59 -0.11 25.70
N TYR A 91 -7.81 0.01 25.17
CA TYR A 91 -8.43 -0.86 24.18
C TYR A 91 -8.55 -0.25 22.78
N LEU A 92 -8.15 1.02 22.56
CA LEU A 92 -8.29 1.69 21.26
C LEU A 92 -6.94 2.26 20.80
N THR A 93 -6.50 1.84 19.62
CA THR A 93 -5.36 2.41 18.90
C THR A 93 -5.85 2.97 17.57
N PHE A 94 -5.33 4.10 17.14
CA PHE A 94 -5.66 4.67 15.84
C PHE A 94 -4.45 5.37 15.21
N ASP A 95 -4.51 5.51 13.88
CA ASP A 95 -3.59 6.30 13.06
C ASP A 95 -4.42 6.97 11.96
N VAL A 96 -4.29 8.28 11.78
CA VAL A 96 -4.95 9.03 10.70
C VAL A 96 -3.97 10.01 10.09
N GLY A 97 -3.93 10.08 8.76
CA GLY A 97 -2.99 10.94 8.05
C GLY A 97 -3.52 11.39 6.71
N GLY A 98 -3.05 12.55 6.27
CA GLY A 98 -3.21 13.02 4.90
C GLY A 98 -1.86 13.08 4.22
N PHE A 99 -1.84 12.80 2.93
CA PHE A 99 -0.65 12.92 2.11
C PHE A 99 -0.92 13.66 0.81
N TYR A 100 0.12 14.31 0.31
CA TYR A 100 0.17 14.93 -1.00
C TYR A 100 1.50 14.59 -1.64
N PHE A 101 1.47 14.16 -2.89
CA PHE A 101 2.63 13.74 -3.65
C PHE A 101 2.50 14.25 -5.09
N ASN A 102 3.53 14.92 -5.58
CA ASN A 102 3.67 15.27 -6.99
C ASN A 102 4.85 14.51 -7.59
N PHE A 103 4.63 13.96 -8.78
CA PHE A 103 5.65 13.37 -9.64
C PHE A 103 5.74 14.22 -10.90
N GLU A 104 6.91 14.78 -11.16
CA GLU A 104 7.24 15.58 -12.34
C GLU A 104 8.09 14.76 -13.31
N ASP A 105 7.90 15.00 -14.61
CA ASP A 105 8.67 14.39 -15.69
C ASP A 105 8.67 12.85 -15.67
N GLN A 106 7.48 12.25 -15.45
CA GLN A 106 7.32 10.80 -15.47
C GLN A 106 7.70 10.24 -16.84
N ILE A 107 8.64 9.28 -16.89
CA ILE A 107 8.98 8.57 -18.13
C ILE A 107 7.93 7.49 -18.38
N GLY A 108 7.41 7.43 -19.60
CA GLY A 108 6.46 6.42 -20.04
C GLY A 108 6.37 6.32 -21.56
N ASP A 109 5.52 5.41 -22.02
CA ASP A 109 5.31 5.17 -23.45
C ASP A 109 4.04 5.88 -23.94
N ILE A 110 4.16 6.59 -25.05
CA ILE A 110 3.04 7.21 -25.77
C ILE A 110 2.88 6.55 -27.14
N THR A 111 1.65 6.21 -27.50
CA THR A 111 1.36 5.65 -28.83
C THR A 111 1.18 6.79 -29.84
N ILE A 112 2.02 6.81 -30.88
CA ILE A 112 1.96 7.77 -31.98
C ILE A 112 1.45 7.05 -33.23
N THR A 113 0.35 7.52 -33.80
CA THR A 113 -0.20 6.99 -35.07
C THR A 113 -0.07 8.03 -36.16
N ASN A 114 0.66 7.70 -37.23
CA ASN A 114 0.87 8.56 -38.40
C ASN A 114 0.59 7.78 -39.71
N GLU A 115 0.67 8.44 -40.87
CA GLU A 115 0.46 7.83 -42.20
C GLU A 115 1.38 6.61 -42.48
N ASN A 116 2.50 6.51 -41.76
CA ASN A 116 3.49 5.43 -41.90
C ASN A 116 3.28 4.25 -40.93
N GLY A 117 2.23 4.28 -40.10
CA GLY A 117 1.92 3.24 -39.11
C GLY A 117 1.79 3.75 -37.68
N THR A 118 1.59 2.82 -36.75
CA THR A 118 1.52 3.05 -35.31
C THR A 118 2.86 2.70 -34.67
N PHE A 119 3.41 3.63 -33.89
CA PHE A 119 4.69 3.54 -33.21
C PHE A 119 4.48 3.80 -31.72
N SER A 120 5.29 3.18 -30.86
CA SER A 120 5.34 3.50 -29.43
C SER A 120 6.56 4.39 -29.19
N SER A 121 6.39 5.55 -28.55
CA SER A 121 7.48 6.47 -28.24
C SER A 121 7.67 6.60 -26.73
N THR A 122 8.85 6.27 -26.21
CA THR A 122 9.21 6.49 -24.81
C THR A 122 9.64 7.95 -24.62
N GLY A 123 9.00 8.67 -23.69
CA GLY A 123 9.21 10.10 -23.44
C GLY A 123 8.87 10.48 -21.99
N ASN A 124 9.13 11.74 -21.60
CA ASN A 124 8.53 12.29 -20.39
C ASN A 124 7.04 12.56 -20.67
N VAL A 125 6.18 11.69 -20.16
CA VAL A 125 4.75 11.63 -20.46
C VAL A 125 3.89 12.57 -19.59
N GLY A 126 4.53 13.39 -18.75
CA GLY A 126 3.90 14.46 -17.99
C GLY A 126 4.03 14.31 -16.48
N ASP A 127 3.31 15.16 -15.79
CA ASP A 127 3.30 15.27 -14.33
C ASP A 127 2.03 14.61 -13.77
N ALA A 128 2.12 14.09 -12.55
CA ALA A 128 1.01 13.48 -11.85
C ALA A 128 0.93 13.99 -10.40
N ARG A 129 -0.30 14.20 -9.93
CA ARG A 129 -0.65 14.51 -8.54
C ARG A 129 -1.31 13.29 -7.91
N TYR A 130 -0.96 13.03 -6.66
CA TYR A 130 -1.59 12.05 -5.80
C TYR A 130 -1.88 12.75 -4.47
N ALA A 131 -3.16 12.83 -4.10
CA ALA A 131 -3.59 13.37 -2.83
C ALA A 131 -4.46 12.32 -2.16
N GLY A 132 -4.27 12.12 -0.86
CA GLY A 132 -5.01 11.06 -0.18
C GLY A 132 -5.11 11.24 1.32
N PHE A 133 -5.96 10.40 1.87
CA PHE A 133 -6.24 10.30 3.29
C PHE A 133 -6.20 8.83 3.70
N GLU A 134 -5.50 8.55 4.79
CA GLU A 134 -5.41 7.22 5.37
C GLU A 134 -5.90 7.25 6.80
N ALA A 135 -6.66 6.23 7.19
CA ALA A 135 -7.08 6.03 8.56
C ALA A 135 -7.03 4.54 8.90
N ALA A 136 -6.52 4.23 10.07
CA ALA A 136 -6.52 2.90 10.65
C ALA A 136 -6.95 2.98 12.11
N ALA A 137 -7.74 2.01 12.55
CA ALA A 137 -8.14 1.85 13.94
C ALA A 137 -8.18 0.38 14.33
N GLU A 138 -7.78 0.11 15.57
CA GLU A 138 -7.88 -1.20 16.19
C GLU A 138 -8.54 -1.06 17.57
N LEU A 139 -9.58 -1.85 17.79
CA LEU A 139 -10.38 -1.91 19.02
C LEU A 139 -10.32 -3.31 19.62
N ASP A 140 -9.80 -3.45 20.84
CA ASP A 140 -9.95 -4.67 21.63
C ASP A 140 -11.32 -4.64 22.34
N LEU A 141 -12.30 -5.29 21.73
CA LEU A 141 -13.69 -5.28 22.20
C LEU A 141 -13.81 -5.91 23.60
N LEU A 142 -13.02 -6.94 23.90
CA LEU A 142 -13.09 -7.62 25.19
C LEU A 142 -12.44 -6.79 26.30
N ALA A 143 -11.34 -6.10 26.00
CA ALA A 143 -10.77 -5.15 26.93
C ALA A 143 -11.71 -3.95 27.15
N MET A 144 -12.43 -3.48 26.12
CA MET A 144 -13.42 -2.41 26.26
C MET A 144 -14.56 -2.80 27.21
N ILE A 145 -15.11 -4.01 27.07
CA ILE A 145 -16.16 -4.54 27.95
C ILE A 145 -15.64 -4.72 29.38
N ASN A 146 -14.36 -5.07 29.54
CA ASN A 146 -13.70 -5.26 30.83
C ASN A 146 -13.02 -3.98 31.36
N GLU A 147 -13.58 -2.82 31.04
CA GLU A 147 -13.14 -1.50 31.55
C GLU A 147 -11.64 -1.18 31.32
N GLY A 148 -11.08 -1.72 30.23
CA GLY A 148 -9.67 -1.57 29.85
C GLY A 148 -8.71 -2.57 30.48
N ALA A 149 -9.19 -3.46 31.35
CA ALA A 149 -8.42 -4.58 31.88
C ALA A 149 -8.41 -5.78 30.92
N GLU A 150 -7.40 -6.64 31.05
CA GLU A 150 -7.30 -7.84 30.25
C GLU A 150 -8.45 -8.82 30.55
N SER A 151 -9.17 -9.25 29.51
CA SER A 151 -10.32 -10.13 29.66
C SER A 151 -9.90 -11.59 29.89
N PRO A 152 -10.55 -12.32 30.82
CA PRO A 152 -10.28 -13.74 31.04
C PRO A 152 -10.64 -14.62 29.84
N TYR A 153 -11.47 -14.12 28.92
CA TYR A 153 -11.91 -14.81 27.72
C TYR A 153 -11.00 -14.58 26.51
N GLY A 154 -9.87 -13.89 26.70
CA GLY A 154 -8.90 -13.57 25.64
C GLY A 154 -9.06 -12.16 25.10
N ARG A 155 -8.66 -11.95 23.84
CA ARG A 155 -8.71 -10.65 23.16
C ARG A 155 -9.50 -10.76 21.87
N PHE A 156 -10.34 -9.78 21.58
CA PHE A 156 -11.05 -9.72 20.31
C PHE A 156 -10.78 -8.38 19.65
N ASN A 157 -9.83 -8.38 18.72
CA ASN A 157 -9.38 -7.19 18.03
C ASN A 157 -10.22 -6.99 16.77
N LEU A 158 -11.05 -5.96 16.77
CA LEU A 158 -11.66 -5.42 15.56
C LEU A 158 -10.68 -4.43 14.96
N TYR A 159 -10.32 -4.60 13.70
CA TYR A 159 -9.47 -3.63 13.00
C TYR A 159 -10.15 -3.14 11.73
N GLY A 160 -9.85 -1.91 11.36
CA GLY A 160 -10.22 -1.30 10.10
C GLY A 160 -9.10 -0.39 9.63
N ASN A 161 -8.79 -0.43 8.33
CA ASN A 161 -8.01 0.61 7.66
C ASN A 161 -8.73 1.03 6.38
N ILE A 162 -8.54 2.28 5.99
CA ILE A 162 -9.05 2.86 4.76
C ILE A 162 -8.01 3.83 4.21
N THR A 163 -7.82 3.76 2.90
CA THR A 163 -7.08 4.73 2.10
C THR A 163 -8.07 5.29 1.08
N LEU A 164 -8.18 6.61 1.05
CA LEU A 164 -8.87 7.37 0.02
C LEU A 164 -7.80 8.05 -0.84
N LEU A 165 -7.92 7.93 -2.14
CA LEU A 165 -6.89 8.35 -3.09
C LEU A 165 -7.53 9.10 -4.26
N ASP A 166 -7.05 10.31 -4.50
CA ASP A 166 -7.33 11.12 -5.68
C ASP A 166 -6.04 11.26 -6.47
N THR A 167 -6.04 10.78 -7.71
CA THR A 167 -4.89 10.91 -8.60
C THR A 167 -5.29 11.51 -9.93
N GLU A 168 -4.37 12.27 -10.51
CA GLU A 168 -4.60 12.95 -11.77
C GLU A 168 -3.26 13.21 -12.47
N PHE A 169 -3.18 12.90 -13.76
CA PHE A 169 -2.14 13.46 -14.61
C PHE A 169 -2.40 14.96 -14.81
N THR A 170 -1.53 15.81 -14.29
CA THR A 170 -1.69 17.28 -14.31
C THR A 170 -1.12 17.91 -15.58
N SER A 171 -0.24 17.22 -16.29
CA SER A 171 0.32 17.63 -17.58
C SER A 171 0.55 16.43 -18.51
N GLY A 172 0.98 16.69 -19.75
CA GLY A 172 1.23 15.65 -20.74
C GLY A 172 -0.02 15.16 -21.50
N PRO A 173 0.12 14.12 -22.34
CA PRO A 173 -0.94 13.63 -23.22
C PRO A 173 -2.17 13.08 -22.50
N ASN A 174 -1.99 12.59 -21.27
CA ASN A 174 -3.05 11.97 -20.45
C ASN A 174 -3.64 12.95 -19.44
N LYS A 175 -3.44 14.25 -19.63
CA LYS A 175 -3.89 15.26 -18.66
C LYS A 175 -5.39 15.12 -18.33
N GLY A 176 -5.70 15.08 -17.04
CA GLY A 176 -7.05 14.92 -16.50
C GLY A 176 -7.49 13.47 -16.31
N PHE A 177 -6.68 12.50 -16.74
CA PHE A 177 -6.93 11.07 -16.47
C PHE A 177 -6.37 10.65 -15.11
N VAL A 178 -7.00 9.63 -14.54
CA VAL A 178 -6.58 8.99 -13.29
C VAL A 178 -5.34 8.15 -13.58
N THR A 179 -4.40 8.12 -12.64
CA THR A 179 -3.15 7.35 -12.81
C THR A 179 -3.42 5.84 -12.81
N THR A 180 -2.51 5.08 -13.41
CA THR A 180 -2.60 3.61 -13.46
C THR A 180 -2.62 2.98 -12.08
N TYR A 181 -3.46 1.95 -11.87
CA TYR A 181 -3.57 1.16 -10.65
C TYR A 181 -3.84 1.99 -9.39
N ALA A 182 -4.59 3.09 -9.53
CA ALA A 182 -4.96 3.98 -8.42
C ALA A 182 -6.46 3.91 -8.14
N PRO A 183 -6.95 2.90 -7.38
CA PRO A 183 -8.34 2.84 -6.96
C PRO A 183 -8.67 4.03 -6.06
N GLY A 184 -9.87 4.59 -6.21
CA GLY A 184 -10.31 5.78 -5.44
C GLY A 184 -10.41 5.52 -3.94
N TYR A 185 -10.66 4.26 -3.56
CA TYR A 185 -10.53 3.80 -2.20
C TYR A 185 -10.02 2.35 -2.11
N GLN A 186 -9.38 2.07 -0.98
CA GLN A 186 -9.10 0.70 -0.54
C GLN A 186 -9.33 0.63 0.97
N PHE A 187 -10.09 -0.34 1.45
CA PHE A 187 -10.24 -0.52 2.89
C PHE A 187 -10.20 -1.99 3.28
N LYS A 188 -9.58 -2.28 4.42
CA LYS A 188 -9.55 -3.61 5.03
C LYS A 188 -10.20 -3.57 6.38
N VAL A 189 -11.08 -4.52 6.65
CA VAL A 189 -11.80 -4.62 7.92
C VAL A 189 -11.81 -6.06 8.38
N GLY A 190 -11.82 -6.29 9.69
CA GLY A 190 -11.95 -7.65 10.18
C GLY A 190 -11.89 -7.78 11.67
N GLY A 191 -12.03 -9.03 12.11
CA GLY A 191 -11.96 -9.41 13.52
C GLY A 191 -10.94 -10.51 13.71
N ILE A 192 -10.06 -10.34 14.70
CA ILE A 192 -9.11 -11.37 15.14
C ILE A 192 -9.39 -11.69 16.59
N TYR A 193 -9.92 -12.88 16.83
CA TYR A 193 -10.11 -13.43 18.16
C TYR A 193 -8.88 -14.25 18.57
N ARG A 194 -8.40 -14.00 19.79
CA ARG A 194 -7.29 -14.74 20.41
C ARG A 194 -7.73 -15.24 21.78
N CYS A 195 -7.87 -16.54 21.94
CA CYS A 195 -8.08 -17.17 23.24
C CYS A 195 -6.73 -17.60 23.81
N LYS A 196 -6.19 -16.79 24.73
CA LYS A 196 -4.86 -16.96 25.31
C LYS A 196 -3.81 -17.14 24.20
N GLU A 197 -2.81 -17.97 24.42
CA GLU A 197 -1.81 -18.33 23.41
C GLU A 197 -2.24 -19.53 22.53
N ALA A 198 -3.38 -20.16 22.84
CA ALA A 198 -3.78 -21.45 22.30
C ALA A 198 -4.56 -21.35 20.99
N VAL A 199 -5.46 -20.38 20.85
CA VAL A 199 -6.33 -20.28 19.66
C VAL A 199 -6.30 -18.87 19.12
N LYS A 200 -6.11 -18.74 17.81
CA LYS A 200 -6.26 -17.49 17.06
C LYS A 200 -7.14 -17.76 15.85
N VAL A 201 -8.19 -16.97 15.68
CA VAL A 201 -9.08 -17.02 14.51
C VAL A 201 -9.21 -15.61 13.97
N GLY A 202 -9.01 -15.43 12.66
CA GLY A 202 -9.12 -14.15 11.99
C GLY A 202 -10.03 -14.23 10.78
N LEU A 203 -10.97 -13.29 10.68
CA LEU A 203 -11.78 -13.08 9.47
C LEU A 203 -11.50 -11.66 8.99
N LEU A 204 -10.93 -11.54 7.79
CA LEU A 204 -10.48 -10.29 7.18
C LEU A 204 -11.23 -10.08 5.86
N GLY A 205 -11.73 -8.88 5.63
CA GLY A 205 -12.30 -8.44 4.36
C GLY A 205 -11.43 -7.36 3.76
N THR A 206 -11.15 -7.45 2.46
CA THR A 206 -10.46 -6.45 1.65
C THR A 206 -11.41 -5.95 0.57
N PHE A 207 -11.61 -4.64 0.52
CA PHE A 207 -12.46 -3.96 -0.44
C PHE A 207 -11.59 -3.01 -1.25
N VAL A 208 -11.68 -3.11 -2.57
CA VAL A 208 -10.90 -2.29 -3.50
C VAL A 208 -11.88 -1.69 -4.51
N ASP A 209 -11.78 -0.38 -4.72
CA ASP A 209 -12.54 0.33 -5.75
C ASP A 209 -12.09 -0.08 -7.16
N ASP A 210 -12.84 0.35 -8.18
CA ASP A 210 -12.40 0.18 -9.55
C ASP A 210 -11.18 1.07 -9.88
N SER A 211 -10.44 0.67 -10.91
CA SER A 211 -9.26 1.40 -11.38
C SER A 211 -8.94 1.06 -12.84
N TYR A 212 -7.93 1.72 -13.40
CA TYR A 212 -7.45 1.44 -14.76
C TYR A 212 -6.03 0.90 -14.74
N ALA A 213 -5.76 -0.13 -15.54
CA ALA A 213 -4.43 -0.69 -15.74
C ALA A 213 -3.57 0.12 -16.73
N ASP A 214 -4.14 1.13 -17.39
CA ASP A 214 -3.47 1.98 -18.37
C ASP A 214 -3.67 3.49 -18.10
N ALA A 215 -2.73 4.30 -18.61
CA ALA A 215 -2.73 5.73 -18.37
C ALA A 215 -3.77 6.48 -19.23
N ASN A 216 -4.32 5.82 -20.26
CA ASN A 216 -5.36 6.36 -21.13
C ASN A 216 -6.79 6.14 -20.59
N ASN A 217 -6.91 5.48 -19.43
CA ASN A 217 -8.18 5.06 -18.83
C ASN A 217 -9.12 4.35 -19.83
N THR A 218 -8.59 3.38 -20.58
CA THR A 218 -9.38 2.66 -21.58
C THR A 218 -10.28 1.60 -20.95
N LEU A 219 -11.46 1.38 -21.53
CA LEU A 219 -12.39 0.36 -21.06
C LEU A 219 -11.83 -1.07 -21.13
N SER A 220 -10.90 -1.33 -22.06
CA SER A 220 -10.20 -2.63 -22.16
C SER A 220 -9.24 -2.87 -20.99
N HIS A 221 -8.81 -1.81 -20.31
CA HIS A 221 -7.93 -1.83 -19.14
C HIS A 221 -8.67 -1.45 -17.85
N PHE A 222 -10.00 -1.48 -17.87
CA PHE A 222 -10.81 -1.24 -16.68
C PHE A 222 -10.77 -2.47 -15.75
N ILE A 223 -10.39 -2.24 -14.50
CA ILE A 223 -10.37 -3.22 -13.41
C ILE A 223 -11.57 -2.94 -12.51
N PRO A 224 -12.57 -3.84 -12.46
CA PRO A 224 -13.71 -3.68 -11.58
C PRO A 224 -13.35 -3.70 -10.10
N SER A 225 -14.16 -3.01 -9.30
CA SER A 225 -14.12 -3.13 -7.84
C SER A 225 -14.40 -4.56 -7.41
N HIS A 226 -13.76 -4.99 -6.33
CA HIS A 226 -13.88 -6.35 -5.83
C HIS A 226 -13.77 -6.40 -4.31
N VAL A 227 -14.33 -7.48 -3.74
CA VAL A 227 -14.34 -7.73 -2.30
C VAL A 227 -13.92 -9.16 -2.03
N VAL A 228 -12.88 -9.32 -1.22
CA VAL A 228 -12.33 -10.63 -0.88
C VAL A 228 -12.32 -10.80 0.63
N TRP A 229 -12.81 -11.95 1.08
CA TRP A 229 -12.79 -12.33 2.49
C TRP A 229 -11.84 -13.48 2.72
N ASP A 230 -11.01 -13.40 3.74
CA ASP A 230 -10.04 -14.42 4.11
C ASP A 230 -10.30 -14.89 5.54
N LEU A 231 -10.33 -16.21 5.74
CA LEU A 231 -10.48 -16.85 7.04
C LEU A 231 -9.17 -17.56 7.39
N SER A 232 -8.66 -17.30 8.59
CA SER A 232 -7.48 -17.96 9.11
C SER A 232 -7.73 -18.48 10.53
N ALA A 233 -7.13 -19.62 10.84
CA ALA A 233 -7.14 -20.20 12.16
C ALA A 233 -5.76 -20.76 12.51
N GLU A 234 -5.34 -20.56 13.75
CA GLU A 234 -4.15 -21.16 14.33
C GLU A 234 -4.53 -21.75 15.69
N ILE A 235 -4.15 -23.01 15.90
CA ILE A 235 -4.33 -23.72 17.17
C ILE A 235 -2.98 -24.24 17.63
N LYS A 236 -2.56 -23.83 18.82
CA LYS A 236 -1.34 -24.32 19.47
C LYS A 236 -1.67 -25.39 20.50
N VAL A 237 -0.93 -26.47 20.45
CA VAL A 237 -0.99 -27.64 21.34
C VAL A 237 0.39 -27.92 21.92
N TRP A 238 0.46 -28.85 22.88
CA TRP A 238 1.70 -29.22 23.60
C TRP A 238 2.43 -28.00 24.18
N ASP A 239 1.72 -27.22 25.00
CA ASP A 239 2.23 -26.01 25.65
C ASP A 239 2.88 -25.01 24.68
N GLY A 240 2.33 -24.90 23.47
CA GLY A 240 2.80 -23.96 22.45
C GLY A 240 3.94 -24.47 21.58
N ARG A 241 4.39 -25.72 21.76
CA ARG A 241 5.47 -26.33 20.96
C ARG A 241 5.03 -26.75 19.56
N LEU A 242 3.75 -27.08 19.38
CA LEU A 242 3.18 -27.41 18.08
C LEU A 242 2.03 -26.46 17.77
N GLY A 243 2.11 -25.74 16.66
CA GLY A 243 1.04 -24.92 16.11
C GLY A 243 0.51 -25.53 14.82
N VAL A 244 -0.80 -25.65 14.68
CA VAL A 244 -1.49 -26.00 13.43
C VAL A 244 -2.11 -24.73 12.88
N ILE A 245 -1.76 -24.38 11.66
CA ILE A 245 -2.29 -23.21 10.94
C ILE A 245 -3.12 -23.74 9.77
N ALA A 246 -4.30 -23.18 9.56
CA ALA A 246 -5.12 -23.42 8.40
C ALA A 246 -5.84 -22.13 7.99
N GLY A 247 -6.19 -22.01 6.72
CA GLY A 247 -7.00 -20.90 6.26
C GLY A 247 -7.61 -21.13 4.89
N ILE A 248 -8.53 -20.23 4.57
CA ILE A 248 -9.26 -20.16 3.32
C ILE A 248 -9.08 -18.73 2.82
N ASN A 249 -8.35 -18.58 1.73
CA ASN A 249 -8.31 -17.31 1.01
C ASN A 249 -9.51 -17.25 0.07
N ASN A 250 -10.07 -16.06 -0.12
CA ASN A 250 -11.26 -15.85 -0.93
C ASN A 250 -12.42 -16.78 -0.51
N LEU A 251 -12.77 -16.73 0.79
CA LEU A 251 -13.80 -17.50 1.47
C LEU A 251 -15.15 -17.46 0.75
N LEU A 252 -15.50 -16.35 0.10
CA LEU A 252 -16.76 -16.19 -0.62
C LEU A 252 -16.71 -16.62 -2.09
N ASP A 253 -15.54 -17.01 -2.59
CA ASP A 253 -15.31 -17.41 -3.99
C ASP A 253 -15.68 -16.30 -5.00
N GLU A 254 -15.16 -15.09 -4.73
CA GLU A 254 -15.27 -13.95 -5.62
C GLU A 254 -14.42 -14.17 -6.88
N ASP A 255 -15.01 -13.97 -8.06
CA ASP A 255 -14.29 -13.94 -9.33
C ASP A 255 -13.79 -12.53 -9.62
N TYR A 256 -12.48 -12.31 -9.50
CA TYR A 256 -11.89 -10.99 -9.70
C TYR A 256 -10.51 -11.04 -10.36
N PHE A 257 -10.06 -9.87 -10.80
CA PHE A 257 -8.71 -9.63 -11.29
C PHE A 257 -8.26 -8.25 -10.82
N GLY A 258 -6.96 -8.11 -10.56
CA GLY A 258 -6.35 -6.83 -10.18
C GLY A 258 -5.22 -6.41 -11.13
N GLU A 259 -5.03 -7.17 -12.20
CA GLU A 259 -3.91 -6.99 -13.12
C GLU A 259 -4.36 -7.30 -14.56
N ILE A 260 -4.06 -6.37 -15.46
CA ILE A 260 -4.25 -6.52 -16.90
C ILE A 260 -2.90 -6.25 -17.54
N ARG A 261 -2.46 -7.18 -18.38
CA ARG A 261 -1.23 -7.06 -19.17
C ARG A 261 -1.59 -6.91 -20.64
N ASP A 262 -0.59 -6.61 -21.46
CA ASP A 262 -0.73 -6.57 -22.91
C ASP A 262 -1.23 -7.91 -23.49
N GLU A 263 -0.93 -9.03 -22.82
CA GLU A 263 -1.43 -10.35 -23.21
C GLU A 263 -2.87 -10.66 -22.74
N GLY A 264 -3.43 -9.82 -21.85
CA GLY A 264 -4.80 -9.95 -21.35
C GLY A 264 -4.93 -9.89 -19.82
N ILE A 265 -6.12 -10.25 -19.34
CA ILE A 265 -6.47 -10.25 -17.91
C ILE A 265 -5.72 -11.37 -17.19
N VAL A 266 -5.12 -11.05 -16.03
CA VAL A 266 -4.55 -12.04 -15.11
C VAL A 266 -5.57 -12.28 -14.00
N PRO A 267 -6.35 -13.39 -14.06
CA PRO A 267 -7.34 -13.68 -13.04
C PRO A 267 -6.67 -13.96 -11.70
N ALA A 268 -7.27 -13.46 -10.62
CA ALA A 268 -6.85 -13.84 -9.28
C ALA A 268 -7.26 -15.28 -8.98
N TYR A 269 -6.64 -15.88 -7.97
CA TYR A 269 -7.04 -17.20 -7.51
C TYR A 269 -8.45 -17.15 -6.91
N GLY A 270 -9.32 -18.07 -7.35
CA GLY A 270 -10.58 -18.37 -6.67
C GLY A 270 -10.34 -18.91 -5.24
N ARG A 271 -11.39 -19.44 -4.62
CA ARG A 271 -11.29 -19.98 -3.26
C ARG A 271 -10.18 -21.02 -3.14
N ASN A 272 -9.22 -20.77 -2.25
CA ASN A 272 -8.10 -21.68 -2.03
C ASN A 272 -7.85 -21.91 -0.55
N TYR A 273 -7.36 -23.12 -0.25
CA TYR A 273 -7.16 -23.61 1.10
C TYR A 273 -5.66 -23.78 1.35
N TYR A 274 -5.19 -23.40 2.53
CA TYR A 274 -3.82 -23.63 2.94
C TYR A 274 -3.76 -24.19 4.35
N GLY A 275 -2.67 -24.89 4.63
CA GLY A 275 -2.39 -25.48 5.94
C GLY A 275 -0.89 -25.55 6.20
N GLY A 276 -0.51 -25.47 7.47
CA GLY A 276 0.89 -25.49 7.89
C GLY A 276 1.05 -25.93 9.34
N LEU A 277 2.28 -26.30 9.69
CA LEU A 277 2.66 -26.65 11.05
C LEU A 277 3.83 -25.78 11.50
N THR A 278 3.78 -25.32 12.74
CA THR A 278 4.87 -24.61 13.40
C THR A 278 5.38 -25.49 14.55
N ILE A 279 6.68 -25.77 14.58
CA ILE A 279 7.31 -26.53 15.66
C ILE A 279 8.32 -25.63 16.35
N LYS A 280 8.25 -25.52 17.68
CA LYS A 280 9.20 -24.80 18.52
C LYS A 280 9.96 -25.78 19.41
N PHE A 281 11.29 -25.66 19.40
CA PHE A 281 12.23 -26.46 20.19
C PHE A 281 12.72 -25.70 21.41
#